data_AF-Q6R2K6-F1
#
_entry.id   AF-Q6R2K6-F1
#
_cell.length_a   1.000
_cell.length_b   1.000
_cell.length_c   1.000
_cell.angle_alpha   90.00
_cell.angle_beta   90.00
_cell.angle_gamma   90.00
#
_symmetry.space_group_name_H-M   'P 1'
#
loop_
_entity.id
_entity.type
_entity.pdbx_description
1 polymer ?
#
loop_
_entity_poly.entity_id
_entity_poly.type
_entity_poly.pdbx_seq_one_letter_code
_entity_poly.pdbx_strand_id
1 'polypeptide(L)'
;LCLAISIYLLIVKRFQDPERLEKYYYGICWGLPMVSTIIMLARNLVEPVVGWCWIGNDYTAYRFGIFYVPFFIIFATSAVLVGLTCQYTYKVIHYGVSDNKERHIKYQFKLINYIIVFLVCWIFAVVNRIINSLNIFDYTCNMLHTYLSISHGFYASIVFIYN
;
A
#
# COMPACT_ATOMS: atom_id res chain seq x y z
N LEU A 1 0.80 0.70 -4.31
CA LEU A 1 0.68 1.74 -5.36
C LEU A 1 0.78 1.20 -6.78
N CYS A 2 1.93 0.70 -7.24
CA CYS A 2 2.11 0.29 -8.65
C CYS A 2 1.08 -0.76 -9.09
N LEU A 3 0.80 -1.75 -8.23
CA LEU A 3 -0.26 -2.74 -8.47
C LEU A 3 -1.65 -2.10 -8.60
N ALA A 4 -1.99 -1.10 -7.77
CA ALA A 4 -3.25 -0.35 -7.86
C ALA A 4 -3.36 0.47 -9.14
N ILE A 5 -2.27 1.12 -9.56
CA ILE A 5 -2.21 1.87 -10.84
C ILE A 5 -2.41 0.92 -12.02
N SER A 6 -1.69 -0.21 -12.05
CA SER A 6 -1.81 -1.20 -13.13
C SER A 6 -3.23 -1.72 -13.27
N ILE A 7 -3.90 -2.07 -12.17
CA ILE A 7 -5.28 -2.53 -12.20
C ILE A 7 -6.21 -1.44 -12.70
N TYR A 8 -6.08 -0.21 -12.19
CA TYR A 8 -6.90 0.91 -12.62
C TYR A 8 -6.76 1.17 -14.14
N LEU A 9 -5.52 1.20 -14.64
CA LEU A 9 -5.24 1.41 -16.06
C LEU A 9 -5.81 0.29 -16.93
N LEU A 10 -5.68 -0.96 -16.49
CA LEU A 10 -6.17 -2.13 -17.22
C LEU A 10 -7.71 -2.19 -17.25
N ILE A 11 -8.37 -1.94 -16.11
CA ILE A 11 -9.83 -2.11 -15.99
C ILE A 11 -10.60 -0.87 -16.44
N VAL A 12 -10.22 0.30 -15.92
CA VAL A 12 -10.98 1.53 -16.11
C VAL A 12 -10.55 2.22 -17.41
N LYS A 13 -9.25 2.29 -17.67
CA LYS A 13 -8.71 2.96 -18.87
C LYS A 13 -8.51 2.02 -20.06
N ARG A 14 -8.70 0.70 -19.88
CA ARG A 14 -8.50 -0.33 -20.93
C ARG A 14 -7.15 -0.20 -21.63
N PHE A 15 -6.11 0.15 -20.87
CA PHE A 15 -4.77 0.29 -21.39
C PHE A 15 -4.21 -1.07 -21.80
N GLN A 16 -3.76 -1.19 -23.06
CA GLN A 16 -3.41 -2.48 -23.69
C GLN A 16 -1.98 -2.94 -23.39
N ASP A 17 -1.05 -2.01 -23.09
CA ASP A 17 0.40 -2.30 -23.02
C ASP A 17 1.01 -1.99 -21.63
N PRO A 18 0.59 -2.66 -20.54
CA PRO A 18 1.09 -2.36 -19.19
C PRO A 18 2.60 -2.54 -19.03
N GLU A 19 3.24 -3.36 -19.87
CA GLU A 19 4.69 -3.62 -19.89
C GLU A 19 5.51 -2.35 -20.09
N ARG A 20 4.99 -1.36 -20.82
CA ARG A 20 5.69 -0.07 -21.02
C ARG A 20 5.91 0.69 -19.70
N LEU A 21 5.12 0.40 -18.68
CA LEU A 21 5.21 1.02 -17.36
C LEU A 21 6.22 0.33 -16.44
N GLU A 22 6.68 -0.87 -16.81
CA GLU A 22 7.55 -1.72 -16.01
C GLU A 22 8.82 -0.98 -15.56
N LYS A 23 9.52 -0.32 -16.48
CA LYS A 23 10.73 0.46 -16.17
C LYS A 23 10.48 1.57 -15.13
N TYR A 24 9.32 2.22 -15.18
CA TYR A 24 8.96 3.25 -14.23
C TYR A 24 8.60 2.65 -12.86
N TYR A 25 7.91 1.51 -12.85
CA TYR A 25 7.61 0.78 -11.62
C TYR A 25 8.87 0.27 -10.93
N TYR A 26 9.84 -0.28 -11.66
CA TYR A 26 11.13 -0.65 -11.08
C TYR A 26 11.85 0.57 -10.51
N GLY A 27 11.92 1.67 -11.28
CA GLY A 27 12.53 2.90 -10.82
C GLY A 27 11.93 3.44 -9.53
N ILE A 28 10.60 3.46 -9.41
CA ILE A 28 9.91 3.95 -8.20
C ILE A 28 10.03 2.96 -7.03
N CYS A 29 9.76 1.67 -7.26
CA CYS A 29 9.75 0.66 -6.21
C CYS A 29 11.14 0.43 -5.60
N TRP A 30 12.21 0.57 -6.37
CA TRP A 30 13.58 0.38 -5.89
C TRP A 30 14.25 1.71 -5.53
N GLY A 31 13.99 2.76 -6.32
CA GLY A 31 14.59 4.07 -6.12
C GLY A 31 14.13 4.74 -4.82
N LEU A 32 12.82 4.72 -4.51
CA LEU A 32 12.33 5.37 -3.29
C LEU A 32 12.93 4.75 -2.01
N PRO A 33 12.89 3.40 -1.82
CA PRO A 33 13.55 2.79 -0.68
C PRO A 33 15.07 3.02 -0.66
N MET A 34 15.75 2.95 -1.81
CA MET A 34 17.19 3.18 -1.90
C MET A 34 17.57 4.60 -1.48
N VAL A 35 16.83 5.62 -1.91
CA VAL A 35 17.06 7.01 -1.48
C VAL A 35 16.84 7.14 0.03
N SER A 36 15.77 6.54 0.57
CA SER A 36 15.52 6.55 2.02
C SER A 36 16.66 5.90 2.80
N THR A 37 17.15 4.73 2.38
CA THR A 37 18.22 4.02 3.09
C THR A 37 19.56 4.75 3.00
N ILE A 38 19.91 5.33 1.84
CA ILE A 38 21.13 6.15 1.69
C ILE A 38 21.09 7.34 2.65
N ILE A 39 19.96 8.05 2.76
CA ILE A 39 19.80 9.17 3.69
C ILE A 39 19.96 8.70 5.15
N MET A 40 19.34 7.58 5.51
CA MET A 40 19.43 7.02 6.86
C MET A 40 20.87 6.67 7.26
N LEU A 41 21.64 6.07 6.35
CA LEU A 41 23.02 5.70 6.57
C LEU A 41 23.95 6.92 6.58
N ALA A 42 23.82 7.83 5.61
CA ALA A 42 24.66 9.03 5.50
C ALA A 42 24.53 9.97 6.71
N ARG A 43 23.39 9.93 7.40
CA ARG A 43 23.07 10.78 8.56
C ARG A 43 23.13 10.03 9.90
N ASN A 44 23.53 8.75 9.91
CA ASN A 44 23.58 7.90 11.10
C ASN A 44 22.30 7.96 11.96
N LEU A 45 21.13 7.86 11.31
CA LEU A 45 19.83 8.05 11.98
C LEU A 45 19.29 6.78 12.65
N VAL A 46 19.93 5.64 12.43
CA VAL A 46 19.44 4.33 12.85
C VAL A 46 19.88 4.02 14.27
N GLU A 47 18.92 3.78 15.15
CA GLU A 47 19.11 3.47 16.56
C GLU A 47 18.29 2.24 16.94
N PRO A 48 18.68 1.51 18.00
CA PRO A 48 17.84 0.45 18.55
C PRO A 48 16.58 1.06 19.17
N VAL A 49 15.42 0.76 18.59
CA VAL A 49 14.10 1.19 19.05
C VAL A 49 13.25 -0.05 19.30
N VAL A 50 12.97 -0.34 20.58
CA VAL A 50 12.02 -1.36 21.06
C VAL A 50 11.98 -2.63 20.19
N GLY A 51 13.01 -3.48 20.29
CA GLY A 51 13.04 -4.80 19.65
C GLY A 51 13.46 -4.83 18.17
N TRP A 52 13.72 -3.68 17.53
CA TRP A 52 14.30 -3.60 16.19
C TRP A 52 15.18 -2.35 16.02
N CYS A 53 15.85 -2.21 14.88
CA CYS A 53 16.60 -0.99 14.54
C CYS A 53 15.75 -0.07 13.65
N TRP A 54 15.54 1.17 14.07
CA TRP A 54 14.71 2.15 13.33
C TRP A 54 15.32 3.55 13.42
N ILE A 55 14.76 4.50 12.68
CA ILE A 55 15.11 5.92 12.80
C ILE A 55 14.86 6.34 14.26
N GLY A 56 15.82 6.96 14.93
CA GLY A 56 15.74 7.39 16.34
C GLY A 56 14.51 8.25 16.69
N ASN A 57 14.11 8.28 17.96
CA ASN A 57 12.91 9.01 18.41
C ASN A 57 13.05 10.53 18.23
N ASP A 58 14.27 11.05 18.37
CA ASP A 58 14.55 12.48 18.26
C ASP A 58 14.51 12.97 16.81
N TYR A 59 14.68 12.07 15.84
CA TYR A 59 14.69 12.38 14.40
C TYR A 59 13.28 12.34 13.78
N THR A 60 12.31 12.99 14.43
CA THR A 60 10.90 13.00 13.99
C THR A 60 10.74 13.54 12.57
N ALA A 61 11.45 14.63 12.22
CA ALA A 61 11.39 15.19 10.86
C ALA A 61 11.84 14.19 9.78
N TYR A 62 12.88 13.41 10.06
CA TYR A 62 13.35 12.37 9.14
C TYR A 62 12.35 11.22 9.05
N ARG A 63 11.79 10.74 10.17
CA ARG A 63 10.74 9.71 10.17
C ARG A 63 9.55 10.08 9.27
N PHE A 64 9.09 11.32 9.37
CA PHE A 64 8.01 11.80 8.52
C PHE A 64 8.44 11.99 7.08
N GLY A 65 9.56 12.66 6.83
CA GLY A 65 10.00 13.01 5.47
C GLY A 65 10.33 11.79 4.61
N ILE A 66 11.05 10.81 5.14
CA ILE A 66 11.57 9.69 4.34
C ILE A 66 10.67 8.45 4.37
N PHE A 67 9.78 8.34 5.36
CA PHE A 67 8.93 7.16 5.52
C PHE A 67 7.44 7.49 5.55
N TYR A 68 6.94 8.24 6.56
CA TYR A 68 5.49 8.39 6.74
C TYR A 68 4.81 9.20 5.63
N VAL A 69 5.40 10.29 5.16
CA VAL A 69 4.81 11.12 4.09
C VAL A 69 4.69 10.34 2.78
N PRO A 70 5.77 9.70 2.25
CA PRO A 70 5.66 8.81 1.10
C PRO A 70 4.62 7.70 1.31
N PHE A 71 4.60 7.11 2.50
CA PHE A 71 3.65 6.07 2.86
C PHE A 71 2.19 6.56 2.81
N PHE A 72 1.87 7.74 3.37
CA PHE A 72 0.53 8.31 3.31
C PHE A 72 0.07 8.59 1.88
N ILE A 73 0.97 9.11 1.04
CA ILE A 73 0.69 9.33 -0.40
C ILE A 73 0.36 8.00 -1.07
N ILE A 74 1.17 6.96 -0.83
CA ILE A 74 0.96 5.60 -1.36
C ILE A 74 -0.38 5.03 -0.88
N PHE A 75 -0.68 5.15 0.41
CA PHE A 75 -1.89 4.62 1.01
C PHE A 75 -3.15 5.31 0.47
N ALA A 76 -3.19 6.66 0.51
CA ALA A 76 -4.31 7.45 0.03
C ALA A 76 -4.56 7.23 -1.48
N THR A 77 -3.50 7.27 -2.29
CA THR A 77 -3.63 7.05 -3.74
C THR A 77 -4.10 5.63 -4.04
N SER A 78 -3.59 4.62 -3.32
CA SER A 78 -4.05 3.24 -3.49
C SER A 78 -5.52 3.07 -3.10
N ALA A 79 -5.97 3.72 -2.02
CA ALA A 79 -7.37 3.71 -1.61
C ALA A 79 -8.30 4.33 -2.66
N VAL A 80 -7.94 5.49 -3.20
CA VAL A 80 -8.71 6.16 -4.26
C VAL A 80 -8.78 5.30 -5.53
N LEU A 81 -7.64 4.77 -6.00
CA LEU A 81 -7.60 3.95 -7.22
C LEU A 81 -8.43 2.67 -7.09
N VAL A 82 -8.36 2.00 -5.94
CA VAL A 82 -9.20 0.82 -5.67
C VAL A 82 -10.67 1.21 -5.62
N GLY A 83 -11.02 2.30 -4.93
CA GLY A 83 -12.41 2.80 -4.88
C GLY A 83 -12.99 3.04 -6.27
N LEU A 84 -12.26 3.76 -7.13
CA LEU A 84 -12.66 4.01 -8.51
C LEU A 84 -12.79 2.72 -9.34
N THR A 85 -11.85 1.80 -9.17
CA THR A 85 -11.86 0.50 -9.86
C THR A 85 -13.05 -0.36 -9.44
N CYS A 86 -13.36 -0.41 -8.14
CA CYS A 86 -14.51 -1.14 -7.60
C CYS A 86 -15.82 -0.53 -8.10
N GLN A 87 -15.97 0.81 -8.07
CA GLN A 87 -17.15 1.50 -8.58
C GLN A 87 -17.39 1.20 -10.06
N TYR A 88 -16.33 1.27 -10.88
CA TYR A 88 -16.44 0.96 -12.30
C TYR A 88 -16.80 -0.52 -12.51
N THR A 89 -16.11 -1.43 -11.85
CA THR A 89 -16.38 -2.88 -11.94
C THR A 89 -17.83 -3.20 -11.57
N TYR A 90 -18.34 -2.64 -10.46
CA TYR A 90 -19.73 -2.79 -10.03
C TYR A 90 -20.71 -2.35 -11.11
N LYS A 91 -20.49 -1.17 -11.71
CA LYS A 91 -21.34 -0.64 -12.79
C LYS A 91 -21.34 -1.56 -14.02
N VAL A 92 -20.19 -2.06 -14.46
CA VAL A 92 -20.11 -2.92 -15.65
C VAL A 92 -20.65 -4.32 -15.38
N ILE A 93 -20.64 -4.82 -14.13
CA ILE A 93 -21.26 -6.12 -13.78
C ILE A 93 -22.79 -5.99 -13.78
N HIS A 94 -23.35 -4.95 -13.15
CA HIS A 94 -24.80 -4.83 -13.01
C HIS A 94 -25.52 -4.30 -14.26
N TYR A 95 -24.85 -3.51 -15.09
CA TYR A 95 -25.49 -2.85 -16.25
C TYR A 95 -24.88 -3.26 -17.61
N GLY A 96 -23.80 -4.05 -17.62
CA GLY A 96 -23.11 -4.43 -18.85
C GLY A 96 -23.51 -5.83 -19.32
N VAL A 97 -24.10 -5.92 -20.52
CA VAL A 97 -24.26 -7.21 -21.23
C VAL A 97 -22.90 -7.62 -21.76
N SER A 98 -22.29 -8.70 -21.26
CA SER A 98 -20.97 -9.13 -21.74
C SER A 98 -20.77 -10.64 -21.70
N ASP A 99 -20.42 -11.19 -22.86
CA ASP A 99 -20.56 -12.60 -23.24
C ASP A 99 -19.24 -13.43 -23.17
N ASN A 100 -18.13 -12.85 -22.71
CA ASN A 100 -16.83 -13.56 -22.62
C ASN A 100 -15.90 -13.03 -21.49
N LYS A 101 -16.49 -12.62 -20.36
CA LYS A 101 -15.84 -11.72 -19.36
C LYS A 101 -15.26 -12.43 -18.12
N GLU A 102 -15.64 -13.68 -17.86
CA GLU A 102 -15.46 -14.32 -16.54
C GLU A 102 -13.99 -14.55 -16.14
N ARG A 103 -13.14 -15.00 -17.06
CA ARG A 103 -11.75 -15.34 -16.74
C ARG A 103 -10.90 -14.11 -16.40
N HIS A 104 -11.08 -13.00 -17.12
CA HIS A 104 -10.37 -11.75 -16.82
C HIS A 104 -10.88 -11.10 -15.53
N ILE A 105 -12.19 -11.19 -15.23
CA ILE A 105 -12.77 -10.70 -13.97
C ILE A 105 -12.17 -11.43 -12.76
N LYS A 106 -12.01 -12.76 -12.82
CA LYS A 106 -11.50 -13.53 -11.68
C LYS A 106 -10.10 -13.09 -11.24
N TYR A 107 -9.16 -12.96 -12.19
CA TYR A 107 -7.81 -12.46 -11.90
C TYR A 107 -7.81 -11.02 -11.39
N GLN A 108 -8.68 -10.17 -11.94
CA GLN A 108 -8.81 -8.78 -11.50
C GLN A 108 -9.34 -8.68 -10.06
N PHE A 109 -10.35 -9.50 -9.71
CA PHE A 109 -10.93 -9.52 -8.38
C PHE A 109 -9.91 -9.95 -7.31
N LYS A 110 -9.09 -10.95 -7.64
CA LYS A 110 -7.98 -11.40 -6.80
C LYS A 110 -6.96 -10.30 -6.50
N LEU A 111 -6.56 -9.56 -7.53
CA LEU A 111 -5.60 -8.46 -7.39
C LEU A 111 -6.19 -7.26 -6.64
N ILE A 112 -7.49 -6.98 -6.79
CA ILE A 112 -8.19 -5.95 -6.01
C ILE A 112 -8.23 -6.34 -4.53
N ASN A 113 -8.57 -7.59 -4.21
CA ASN A 113 -8.60 -8.09 -2.84
C ASN A 113 -7.22 -8.01 -2.16
N TYR A 114 -6.15 -8.23 -2.91
CA TYR A 114 -4.78 -8.03 -2.41
C TYR A 114 -4.56 -6.59 -1.91
N ILE A 115 -5.03 -5.58 -2.66
CA ILE A 115 -4.91 -4.17 -2.22
C ILE A 115 -5.84 -3.88 -1.04
N ILE A 116 -7.03 -4.46 -1.00
CA ILE A 116 -7.95 -4.30 0.13
C ILE A 116 -7.30 -4.81 1.42
N VAL A 117 -6.65 -5.98 1.38
CA VAL A 117 -5.88 -6.50 2.53
C VAL A 117 -4.81 -5.51 2.95
N PHE A 118 -4.04 -4.96 2.01
CA PHE A 118 -3.07 -3.91 2.31
C PHE A 118 -3.73 -2.71 3.04
N LEU A 119 -4.85 -2.20 2.53
CA LEU A 119 -5.54 -1.05 3.14
C LEU A 119 -6.07 -1.35 4.54
N VAL A 120 -6.64 -2.53 4.76
CA VAL A 120 -7.18 -2.95 6.05
C VAL A 120 -6.07 -3.18 7.07
N CYS A 121 -4.99 -3.88 6.71
CA CYS A 121 -3.89 -4.14 7.62
C CYS A 121 -3.18 -2.86 8.05
N TRP A 122 -3.09 -1.87 7.15
CA TRP A 122 -2.37 -0.63 7.39
C TRP A 122 -3.21 0.51 7.94
N ILE A 123 -4.54 0.38 8.05
CA ILE A 123 -5.41 1.44 8.61
C ILE A 123 -5.00 1.80 10.04
N PHE A 124 -4.66 0.81 10.87
CA PHE A 124 -4.22 1.04 12.25
C PHE A 124 -2.86 1.74 12.30
N ALA A 125 -1.99 1.52 11.33
CA ALA A 125 -0.74 2.27 11.21
C ALA A 125 -1.03 3.76 10.97
N VAL A 126 -1.94 4.06 10.03
CA VAL A 126 -2.35 5.43 9.70
C VAL A 126 -2.97 6.11 10.92
N VAL A 127 -3.96 5.46 11.55
CA VAL A 127 -4.64 5.98 12.74
C VAL A 127 -3.66 6.20 13.89
N ASN A 128 -2.82 5.21 14.20
CA ASN A 128 -1.82 5.32 15.25
C ASN A 128 -0.88 6.51 15.00
N ARG A 129 -0.48 6.78 13.75
CA ARG A 129 0.39 7.92 13.44
C ARG A 129 -0.30 9.27 13.55
N ILE A 130 -1.58 9.35 13.21
CA ILE A 130 -2.39 10.57 13.42
C ILE A 130 -2.56 10.83 14.93
N ILE A 131 -2.89 9.81 15.71
CA ILE A 131 -3.07 9.92 17.16
C ILE A 131 -1.75 10.31 17.84
N ASN A 132 -0.63 9.69 17.45
CA ASN A 132 0.69 10.06 17.96
C ASN A 132 1.07 11.52 17.63
N SER A 133 0.61 12.07 16.50
CA SER A 133 0.83 13.49 16.16
C SER A 133 0.09 14.46 17.08
N LEU A 134 -0.95 13.98 17.77
CA LEU A 134 -1.70 14.71 18.78
C LEU A 134 -1.13 14.49 20.21
N ASN A 135 0.06 13.88 20.34
CA ASN A 135 0.69 13.49 21.61
C ASN A 135 -0.13 12.51 22.47
N ILE A 136 -1.02 11.74 21.83
CA ILE A 136 -1.78 10.68 22.49
C ILE A 136 -1.10 9.34 22.19
N PHE A 137 -0.77 8.59 23.23
CA PHE A 137 -0.15 7.27 23.10
C PHE A 137 -1.13 6.18 23.50
N ASP A 138 -1.81 5.60 22.51
CA ASP A 138 -2.75 4.49 22.72
C ASP A 138 -2.05 3.15 22.52
N TYR A 139 -1.92 2.38 23.60
CA TYR A 139 -1.32 1.04 23.59
C TYR A 139 -2.07 0.09 22.65
N THR A 140 -3.40 0.10 22.65
CA THR A 140 -4.24 -0.81 21.86
C THR A 140 -4.03 -0.54 20.37
N CYS A 141 -4.03 0.73 19.98
CA CYS A 141 -3.80 1.13 18.60
C CYS A 141 -2.38 0.74 18.12
N ASN A 142 -1.38 0.95 18.98
CA ASN A 142 0.00 0.59 18.65
C ASN A 142 0.22 -0.93 18.56
N MET A 143 -0.44 -1.71 19.41
CA MET A 143 -0.41 -3.18 19.36
C MET A 143 -1.05 -3.70 18.06
N LEU A 144 -2.23 -3.19 17.70
CA LEU A 144 -2.92 -3.57 16.46
C LEU A 144 -2.12 -3.17 15.21
N HIS A 145 -1.54 -1.97 15.21
CA HIS A 145 -0.63 -1.53 14.15
C HIS A 145 0.54 -2.51 13.99
N THR A 146 1.24 -2.85 15.07
CA THR A 146 2.40 -3.74 15.04
C THR A 146 2.01 -5.12 14.51
N TYR A 147 0.95 -5.71 15.07
CA TYR A 147 0.47 -7.03 14.66
C TYR A 147 0.06 -7.07 13.18
N LEU A 148 -0.85 -6.19 12.74
CA LEU A 148 -1.38 -6.23 11.38
C LEU A 148 -0.36 -5.83 10.31
N SER A 149 0.59 -4.96 10.64
CA SER A 149 1.69 -4.60 9.73
C SER A 149 2.60 -5.81 9.44
N ILE A 150 2.92 -6.62 10.46
CA ILE A 150 3.71 -7.84 10.32
C ILE A 150 2.90 -8.94 9.60
N SER A 151 1.62 -9.10 9.96
CA SER A 151 0.73 -10.13 9.38
C SER A 151 0.23 -9.81 7.97
N HIS A 152 0.45 -8.60 7.46
CA HIS A 152 0.03 -8.18 6.11
C HIS A 152 0.44 -9.20 5.03
N GLY A 153 1.70 -9.66 5.05
CA GLY A 153 2.21 -10.62 4.06
C GLY A 153 1.48 -11.96 4.10
N PHE A 154 1.07 -12.41 5.28
CA PHE A 154 0.30 -13.64 5.48
C PHE A 154 -1.12 -13.52 4.93
N TYR A 155 -1.85 -12.45 5.24
CA TYR A 155 -3.20 -12.26 4.70
C TYR A 155 -3.17 -12.06 3.18
N ALA A 156 -2.17 -11.34 2.69
CA ALA A 156 -2.01 -11.09 1.27
C ALA A 156 -1.71 -12.38 0.48
N SER A 157 -0.92 -13.30 1.04
CA SER A 157 -0.65 -14.60 0.42
C SER A 157 -1.87 -15.52 0.44
N ILE A 158 -2.68 -15.52 1.50
CA ILE A 158 -3.94 -16.27 1.55
C ILE A 158 -4.87 -15.84 0.42
N VAL A 159 -5.08 -14.53 0.26
CA VAL A 159 -5.91 -13.99 -0.82
C VAL A 159 -5.34 -14.33 -2.20
N PHE A 160 -4.01 -14.37 -2.32
CA PHE A 160 -3.37 -14.74 -3.58
C PHE A 160 -3.34 -16.25 -3.86
N ILE A 161 -3.52 -17.13 -2.89
CA ILE A 161 -3.48 -18.58 -3.13
C ILE A 161 -4.89 -19.15 -3.25
N TYR A 162 -5.80 -18.74 -2.36
CA TYR A 162 -7.08 -19.43 -2.16
C TYR A 162 -8.29 -18.78 -2.85
N ASN A 163 -8.09 -17.70 -3.61
CA ASN A 163 -9.11 -16.96 -4.38
C ASN A 163 -8.85 -17.08 -5.89
#